data_AF-A0A699TFW9-F1
#
_entry.id   AF-A0A699TFW9-F1
#
_cell.length_a   1.000
_cell.length_b   1.000
_cell.length_c   1.000
_cell.angle_alpha   90.00
_cell.angle_beta   90.00
_cell.angle_gamma   90.00
#
_symmetry.space_group_name_H-M   'P 1'
#
loop_
_entity.id
_entity.type
_entity.pdbx_description
1 polymer ?
#
loop_
_entity_poly.entity_id
_entity_poly.type
_entity_poly.pdbx_seq_one_letter_code
_entity_poly.pdbx_strand_id
1 'polypeptide(L)'
;MLTSEERLAYAPGTRPGSPGQIHLHENASIGALRHEYQHFLDDQAAGFLGTRGLYDLTFRKLTEQKAYNLEIHMMEEMGEQEAAAQLRQNLRDELARLELDLGEIAID
;
A
#
# COMPACT_ATOMS: atom_id res chain seq x y z
N MET A 1 -0.77 -9.77 13.36
CA MET A 1 -0.08 -8.48 13.56
C MET A 1 1.22 -8.57 12.78
N LEU A 2 1.36 -7.83 11.67
CA LEU A 2 2.65 -7.74 10.97
C LEU A 2 3.58 -6.91 11.85
N THR A 3 4.74 -7.47 12.19
CA THR A 3 5.67 -6.83 13.12
C THR A 3 6.49 -5.75 12.40
N SER A 4 7.17 -4.87 13.14
CA SER A 4 8.09 -3.89 12.53
C SER A 4 9.21 -4.52 11.70
N GLU A 5 9.45 -5.81 11.88
CA GLU A 5 10.48 -6.60 11.20
C GLU A 5 9.98 -7.30 9.93
N GLU A 6 8.79 -6.97 9.44
CA GLU A 6 8.25 -7.46 8.16
C GLU A 6 7.92 -6.32 7.20
N ARG A 7 8.28 -5.07 7.55
CA ARG A 7 7.86 -3.88 6.81
C ARG A 7 8.58 -3.79 5.48
N LEU A 8 7.86 -4.15 4.43
CA LEU A 8 8.10 -3.66 3.09
C LEU A 8 7.53 -2.26 2.94
N ALA A 9 8.13 -1.50 2.03
CA ALA A 9 7.59 -0.19 1.67
C ALA A 9 7.98 0.18 0.24
N TYR A 10 7.01 0.65 -0.52
CA TYR A 10 7.23 1.40 -1.74
C TYR A 10 7.42 2.88 -1.42
N ALA A 11 8.58 3.42 -1.80
CA ALA A 11 8.86 4.84 -1.75
C ALA A 11 8.81 5.41 -3.18
N PRO A 12 7.90 6.35 -3.50
CA PRO A 12 7.87 6.97 -4.82
C PRO A 12 9.14 7.78 -5.08
N GLY A 13 9.43 8.05 -6.36
CA GLY A 13 10.55 8.90 -6.74
C GLY A 13 10.45 10.30 -6.12
N THR A 14 11.58 10.97 -5.90
CA THR A 14 11.56 12.34 -5.34
C THR A 14 11.06 13.40 -6.33
N ARG A 15 10.96 13.05 -7.62
CA ARG A 15 10.52 13.94 -8.72
C ARG A 15 9.54 13.19 -9.63
N PRO A 16 8.57 13.88 -10.24
CA PRO A 16 7.69 13.28 -11.25
C PRO A 16 8.48 12.66 -12.41
N GLY A 17 8.02 11.53 -12.93
CA GLY A 17 8.67 10.76 -13.99
C GLY A 17 9.84 9.89 -13.53
N SER A 18 10.30 10.03 -12.28
CA SER A 18 11.35 9.16 -11.72
C SER A 18 10.74 7.93 -11.05
N PRO A 19 11.23 6.72 -11.33
CA PRO A 19 10.75 5.51 -10.67
C PRO A 19 11.02 5.54 -9.16
N GLY A 20 10.12 4.95 -8.38
CA GLY A 20 10.31 4.72 -6.95
C GLY A 20 11.20 3.53 -6.64
N GLN A 21 11.24 3.18 -5.36
CA GLN A 21 12.04 2.09 -4.79
C GLN A 21 11.15 1.20 -3.94
N ILE A 22 11.34 -0.12 -4.04
CA ILE A 22 10.74 -1.09 -3.12
C ILE A 22 11.83 -1.45 -2.10
N HIS A 23 11.56 -1.20 -0.83
CA HIS A 23 12.43 -1.59 0.28
C HIS A 23 12.05 -3.00 0.73
N LEU A 24 12.98 -3.95 0.55
CA LEU A 24 12.77 -5.35 0.89
C LEU A 24 13.33 -5.68 2.28
N HIS A 25 12.52 -6.37 3.08
CA HIS A 25 12.96 -7.02 4.30
C HIS A 25 13.05 -8.53 4.07
N GLU A 26 14.06 -9.18 4.64
CA GLU A 26 14.34 -10.61 4.42
C GLU A 26 13.22 -11.54 4.91
N ASN A 27 12.46 -11.10 5.92
CA ASN A 27 11.34 -11.85 6.49
C ASN A 27 9.99 -11.49 5.87
N ALA A 28 9.96 -10.67 4.83
CA ALA A 28 8.71 -10.25 4.24
C ALA A 28 7.97 -11.41 3.56
N SER A 29 6.66 -11.45 3.76
CA SER A 29 5.82 -12.43 3.08
C SER A 29 5.72 -12.15 1.58
N ILE A 30 5.45 -13.18 0.78
CA ILE A 30 5.17 -13.02 -0.66
C ILE A 30 3.95 -12.10 -0.89
N GLY A 31 2.96 -12.14 0.01
CA GLY A 31 1.80 -11.23 -0.03
C GLY A 31 2.22 -9.77 0.06
N ALA A 32 3.04 -9.45 1.07
CA ALA A 32 3.56 -8.09 1.25
C ALA A 32 4.44 -7.65 0.06
N LEU A 33 5.24 -8.55 -0.54
CA LEU A 33 6.03 -8.21 -1.73
C LEU A 33 5.13 -7.84 -2.91
N ARG A 34 4.06 -8.59 -3.13
CA ARG A 34 3.09 -8.31 -4.20
C ARG A 34 2.32 -7.03 -3.92
N HIS A 35 2.07 -6.70 -2.65
CA HIS A 35 1.50 -5.44 -2.23
C HIS A 35 2.35 -4.24 -2.68
N GLU A 36 3.63 -4.21 -2.28
CA GLU A 36 4.51 -3.09 -2.65
C GLU A 36 4.78 -3.03 -4.16
N TYR A 37 4.84 -4.19 -4.81
CA TYR A 37 4.96 -4.23 -6.26
C TYR A 37 3.72 -3.66 -6.96
N GLN A 38 2.53 -3.87 -6.39
CA GLN A 38 1.31 -3.24 -6.91
C GLN A 38 1.37 -1.72 -6.79
N HIS A 39 1.89 -1.16 -5.69
CA HIS A 39 2.12 0.29 -5.59
C HIS A 39 3.07 0.81 -6.67
N PHE A 40 4.15 0.09 -6.96
CA PHE A 40 5.04 0.45 -8.06
C PHE A 40 4.31 0.47 -9.42
N LEU A 41 3.48 -0.54 -9.70
CA LEU A 41 2.70 -0.61 -10.95
C LEU A 41 1.68 0.53 -11.05
N ASP A 42 1.00 0.85 -9.96
CA ASP A 42 0.04 1.96 -9.94
C ASP A 42 0.73 3.32 -10.13
N ASP A 43 1.88 3.55 -9.49
CA ASP A 43 2.67 4.77 -9.67
C ASP A 43 3.23 4.86 -11.10
N GLN A 44 3.72 3.75 -11.65
CA GLN A 44 4.13 3.67 -13.06
C GLN A 44 2.98 4.02 -14.01
N ALA A 45 1.78 3.45 -13.79
CA ALA A 45 0.61 3.73 -14.62
C ALA A 45 0.16 5.20 -14.52
N ALA A 46 0.42 5.85 -13.39
CA ALA A 46 0.18 7.28 -13.19
C ALA A 46 1.32 8.18 -13.74
N GLY A 47 2.35 7.60 -14.37
CA GLY A 47 3.48 8.34 -14.92
C GLY A 47 4.56 8.71 -13.90
N PHE A 48 4.64 7.98 -12.79
CA PHE A 48 5.46 8.25 -11.62
C PHE A 48 5.19 9.65 -11.03
N LEU A 49 4.24 9.74 -10.10
CA LEU A 49 3.78 11.01 -9.55
C LEU A 49 4.84 11.71 -8.68
N GLY A 50 5.83 10.94 -8.22
CA GLY A 50 6.79 11.36 -7.22
C GLY A 50 6.14 11.71 -5.88
N THR A 51 6.73 12.64 -5.12
CA THR A 51 6.22 13.01 -3.80
C THR A 51 4.79 13.56 -3.80
N ARG A 52 4.30 14.08 -4.94
CA ARG A 52 2.91 14.54 -5.07
C ARG A 52 1.90 13.41 -4.81
N GLY A 53 2.23 12.18 -5.21
CA GLY A 53 1.36 11.02 -4.99
C GLY A 53 1.11 10.74 -3.50
N LEU A 54 2.02 11.16 -2.61
CA LEU A 54 1.89 10.97 -1.16
C LEU A 54 0.79 11.84 -0.52
N TYR A 55 0.39 12.93 -1.20
CA TYR A 55 -0.61 13.88 -0.71
C TYR A 55 -1.95 13.78 -1.46
N ASP A 56 -2.03 12.94 -2.50
CA ASP A 56 -3.28 12.67 -3.19
C ASP A 56 -4.05 11.57 -2.46
N LEU A 57 -4.93 11.96 -1.54
CA LEU A 57 -5.75 11.04 -0.75
C LEU A 57 -6.56 10.07 -1.62
N THR A 58 -7.07 10.54 -2.75
CA THR A 58 -7.88 9.70 -3.65
C THR A 58 -7.01 8.63 -4.29
N PHE A 59 -5.86 9.03 -4.82
CA PHE A 59 -4.89 8.11 -5.39
C PHE A 59 -4.45 7.06 -4.37
N ARG A 60 -4.01 7.50 -3.17
CA ARG A 60 -3.54 6.59 -2.11
C ARG A 60 -4.61 5.58 -1.73
N LYS A 61 -5.83 6.02 -1.43
CA LYS A 61 -6.92 5.11 -1.08
C LYS A 61 -7.20 4.08 -2.19
N LEU A 62 -7.17 4.51 -3.45
CA LEU A 62 -7.42 3.62 -4.58
C LEU A 62 -6.32 2.56 -4.70
N THR A 63 -5.05 2.95 -4.57
CA THR A 63 -3.92 2.04 -4.69
C THR A 63 -3.82 1.08 -3.50
N GLU A 64 -4.09 1.53 -2.28
CA GLU A 64 -4.18 0.66 -1.09
C GLU A 64 -5.25 -0.42 -1.28
N GLN A 65 -6.45 -0.03 -1.73
CA GLN A 65 -7.53 -0.99 -1.97
C GLN A 65 -7.14 -2.04 -3.00
N LYS A 66 -6.47 -1.66 -4.09
CA LYS A 66 -5.99 -2.62 -5.09
C LYS A 66 -4.97 -3.59 -4.49
N ALA A 67 -3.97 -3.08 -3.77
CA ALA A 67 -2.90 -3.88 -3.19
C ALA A 67 -3.45 -4.88 -2.15
N TYR A 68 -4.29 -4.42 -1.20
CA TYR A 68 -4.94 -5.30 -0.23
C TYR A 68 -5.87 -6.33 -0.88
N ASN A 69 -6.63 -5.96 -1.93
CA ASN A 69 -7.52 -6.90 -2.60
C ASN A 69 -6.75 -8.06 -3.27
N LEU A 70 -5.53 -7.82 -3.76
CA LEU A 70 -4.67 -8.89 -4.27
C LEU A 70 -4.29 -9.87 -3.16
N GLU A 71 -3.89 -9.37 -1.99
CA GLU A 71 -3.53 -10.23 -0.85
C GLU A 71 -4.74 -11.00 -0.30
N ILE A 72 -5.88 -10.32 -0.15
CA ILE A 72 -7.14 -10.93 0.31
C ILE A 72 -7.52 -12.08 -0.63
N HIS A 73 -7.52 -11.83 -1.94
CA HIS A 73 -7.86 -12.85 -2.92
C HIS A 73 -6.93 -14.07 -2.84
N MET A 74 -5.62 -13.84 -2.69
CA MET A 74 -4.66 -14.93 -2.49
C MET A 74 -4.96 -15.76 -1.25
N MET A 75 -5.26 -15.13 -0.12
CA MET A 75 -5.59 -15.86 1.12
C MET A 75 -6.90 -16.64 0.97
N GLU A 76 -7.90 -16.07 0.29
CA GLU A 76 -9.16 -16.75 0.02
C GLU A 76 -8.99 -17.99 -0.87
N GLU A 77 -8.18 -17.89 -1.93
CA GLU A 77 -7.86 -19.01 -2.82
C GLU A 77 -7.12 -20.13 -2.08
N MET A 78 -6.31 -19.78 -1.07
CA MET A 78 -5.62 -20.74 -0.20
C MET A 78 -6.52 -21.33 0.89
N GLY A 79 -7.74 -20.83 1.08
CA GLY A 79 -8.63 -21.23 2.16
C GLY A 79 -8.29 -20.61 3.52
N GLU A 80 -7.39 -19.63 3.55
CA GLU A 80 -6.90 -18.96 4.76
C GLU A 80 -7.85 -17.83 5.20
N GLN A 81 -9.06 -18.21 5.63
CA GLN A 81 -10.15 -17.27 5.92
C GLN A 81 -9.83 -16.29 7.06
N GLU A 82 -9.09 -16.73 8.08
CA GLU A 82 -8.68 -15.86 9.19
C GLU A 82 -7.68 -14.79 8.72
N ALA A 83 -6.71 -15.18 7.89
CA ALA A 83 -5.75 -14.24 7.30
C ALA A 83 -6.46 -13.23 6.37
N ALA A 84 -7.40 -13.71 5.54
CA ALA A 84 -8.21 -12.85 4.68
C ALA A 84 -9.07 -11.86 5.49
N ALA A 85 -9.64 -12.30 6.61
CA ALA A 85 -10.40 -11.42 7.52
C ALA A 85 -9.50 -10.36 8.17
N GLN A 86 -8.29 -10.74 8.59
CA GLN A 86 -7.32 -9.80 9.15
C GLN A 86 -6.86 -8.77 8.11
N LEU A 87 -6.57 -9.17 6.88
CA LEU A 87 -6.20 -8.25 5.80
C LEU A 87 -7.31 -7.22 5.50
N ARG A 88 -8.58 -7.64 5.56
CA ARG A 88 -9.72 -6.71 5.45
C ARG A 88 -9.77 -5.70 6.59
N GLN A 89 -9.43 -6.10 7.81
CA GLN A 89 -9.33 -5.18 8.94
C GLN A 89 -8.17 -4.20 8.73
N ASN A 90 -7.00 -4.70 8.32
CA ASN A 90 -5.84 -3.86 8.04
C ASN A 90 -6.15 -2.81 6.96
N LEU A 91 -6.85 -3.19 5.88
CA LEU A 91 -7.31 -2.24 4.87
C LEU A 91 -8.23 -1.16 5.46
N ARG A 92 -9.17 -1.52 6.34
CA ARG A 92 -10.04 -0.52 7.00
C ARG A 92 -9.23 0.45 7.85
N ASP A 93 -8.27 -0.07 8.62
CA ASP A 93 -7.41 0.73 9.49
C ASP A 93 -6.48 1.64 8.68
N GLU A 94 -5.97 1.15 7.55
CA GLU A 94 -5.17 1.92 6.59
C GLU A 94 -5.96 3.09 6.02
N LEU A 95 -7.17 2.84 5.51
CA LEU A 95 -8.01 3.87 4.92
C LEU A 95 -8.41 4.95 5.95
N ALA A 96 -8.71 4.53 7.19
CA ALA A 96 -8.99 5.47 8.29
C ALA A 96 -7.76 6.32 8.63
N ARG A 97 -6.56 5.72 8.67
CA ARG A 97 -5.32 6.45 8.91
C ARG A 97 -5.03 7.48 7.82
N LEU A 98 -5.21 7.12 6.55
CA LEU A 98 -5.03 8.06 5.42
C LEU A 98 -5.98 9.27 5.51
N GLU A 99 -7.22 9.05 5.94
CA GLU A 99 -8.18 10.14 6.16
C GLU A 99 -7.76 11.08 7.29
N LEU A 100 -7.23 10.54 8.39
CA LEU A 100 -6.72 11.33 9.50
C LEU A 100 -5.48 12.12 9.07
N ASP A 101 -4.47 11.44 8.53
CA ASP A 101 -3.17 12.03 8.17
C ASP A 101 -3.30 13.17 7.14
N LEU A 102 -4.19 13.04 6.15
CA LEU A 102 -4.38 14.06 5.10
C LEU A 102 -5.56 14.99 5.37
N GLY A 103 -6.50 14.60 6.23
CA GLY A 103 -7.58 15.46 6.70
C GLY A 103 -7.08 16.56 7.63
N GLU A 104 -6.07 16.28 8.46
CA GLU A 104 -5.42 17.28 9.33
C GLU A 104 -4.63 18.33 8.53
N ILE A 105 -4.10 17.98 7.35
CA ILE A 105 -3.36 18.90 6.48
C ILE A 105 -4.28 19.90 5.75
N ALA A 106 -5.58 19.58 5.63
CA ALA A 106 -6.56 20.40 4.91
C ALA A 106 -7.27 21.45 5.79
N ILE A 107 -6.91 21.57 7.08
CA ILE A 107 -7.45 22.59 8.00
C ILE A 107 -6.40 23.71 8.14
N ASP A 108 -6.42 24.66 7.20
CA ASP A 108 -5.80 26.00 7.31
C ASP A 108 -6.58 27.01 6.45
#